data_AF-A0A2V8BH16-F1
#
_entry.id   AF-A0A2V8BH16-F1
#
_cell.length_a   1.000
_cell.length_b   1.000
_cell.length_c   1.000
_cell.angle_alpha   90.00
_cell.angle_beta   90.00
_cell.angle_gamma   90.00
#
_symmetry.space_group_name_H-M   'P 1'
#
loop_
_entity.id
_entity.type
_entity.pdbx_description
1 polymer ?
#
loop_
_entity_poly.entity_id
_entity_poly.type
_entity_poly.pdbx_seq_one_letter_code
_entity_poly.pdbx_strand_id
1 'polypeptide(L)'
;MRYLVLTDIHANLEALEACLADARERQYDETLVLGDVVGYGADPNAVIQAIQALNPLAIIRGNHDKVACGIDQADGFNPVAKSAARWTLDVLEPEHRQWLTELPEGPHDVDDLVQICHGSPFDEDAYIFDELDAVRALKVSSRPLCLFGHTHFPMTFELSAQKFDSSDPSAAAETRLQMRIGSKYLINPGSVGQPRDGDARAAYGIVDTSQRCVELFRVAYRVEVAQAKVISAGLPEVLAQRLALGERSRSVEYGVRSTHSPALPALPALPAPPVLPGPTRPSRFAFLPPPEFRRIRVARGTRTEHPADYDTNQQNRRDEDEMPRRHRRPAADRCSSVRISASTVLRRRQIVHR
;
A
#
# COMPACT_ATOMS: atom_id res chain seq x y z
N MET A 1 -7.82 -11.25 -22.37
CA MET A 1 -7.44 -9.88 -21.99
C MET A 1 -6.31 -10.00 -20.99
N ARG A 2 -5.23 -9.26 -21.21
CA ARG A 2 -4.05 -9.19 -20.35
C ARG A 2 -3.96 -7.77 -19.79
N TYR A 3 -4.14 -7.63 -18.49
CA TYR A 3 -4.03 -6.34 -17.81
C TYR A 3 -2.63 -6.14 -17.24
N LEU A 4 -1.96 -5.04 -17.59
CA LEU A 4 -0.82 -4.53 -16.82
C LEU A 4 -1.34 -3.88 -15.54
N VAL A 5 -0.80 -4.27 -14.39
CA VAL A 5 -1.22 -3.78 -13.08
C VAL A 5 -0.07 -2.99 -12.44
N LEU A 6 -0.31 -1.70 -12.20
CA LEU A 6 0.64 -0.77 -11.56
C LEU A 6 0.03 -0.22 -10.27
N THR A 7 0.86 -0.03 -9.25
CA THR A 7 0.46 0.53 -7.95
C THR A 7 1.66 1.15 -7.25
N ASP A 8 1.40 2.08 -6.33
CA ASP A 8 2.42 2.64 -5.43
C ASP A 8 3.64 3.14 -6.24
N ILE A 9 3.36 3.91 -7.29
CA ILE A 9 4.34 4.45 -8.25
C ILE A 9 5.13 5.59 -7.61
N HIS A 10 4.48 6.36 -6.74
CA HIS A 10 5.12 7.31 -5.84
C HIS A 10 6.10 8.25 -6.53
N ALA A 11 5.67 8.87 -7.64
CA ALA A 11 6.46 9.86 -8.36
C ALA A 11 7.90 9.39 -8.71
N ASN A 12 8.13 8.07 -8.83
CA ASN A 12 9.40 7.48 -9.21
C ASN A 12 9.37 7.16 -10.71
N LEU A 13 9.80 8.13 -11.50
CA LEU A 13 9.75 8.03 -12.97
C LEU A 13 10.66 6.91 -13.49
N GLU A 14 11.87 6.77 -12.93
CA GLU A 14 12.84 5.76 -13.36
C GLU A 14 12.29 4.33 -13.17
N ALA A 15 11.60 4.08 -12.06
CA ALA A 15 10.98 2.79 -11.80
C ALA A 15 9.77 2.54 -12.73
N LEU A 16 8.93 3.56 -12.93
CA LEU A 16 7.80 3.46 -13.85
C LEU A 16 8.27 3.15 -15.28
N GLU A 17 9.25 3.90 -15.80
CA GLU A 17 9.79 3.68 -17.14
C GLU A 17 10.37 2.28 -17.30
N ALA A 18 11.09 1.78 -16.29
CA ALA A 18 11.63 0.42 -16.30
C ALA A 18 10.52 -0.65 -16.33
N CYS A 19 9.48 -0.50 -15.50
CA CYS A 19 8.32 -1.40 -15.51
C CYS A 19 7.60 -1.37 -16.85
N LEU A 20 7.38 -0.19 -17.45
CA LEU A 20 6.72 -0.06 -18.75
C LEU A 20 7.55 -0.66 -19.88
N ALA A 21 8.87 -0.50 -19.85
CA ALA A 21 9.76 -1.12 -20.84
C ALA A 21 9.71 -2.65 -20.75
N ASP A 22 9.81 -3.22 -19.55
CA ASP A 22 9.72 -4.68 -19.35
C ASP A 22 8.32 -5.22 -19.69
N ALA A 23 7.24 -4.52 -19.29
CA ALA A 23 5.87 -4.94 -19.56
C ALA A 23 5.53 -4.98 -21.05
N ARG A 24 6.08 -4.06 -21.86
CA ARG A 24 5.88 -4.05 -23.33
C ARG A 24 6.42 -5.32 -23.98
N GLU A 25 7.59 -5.80 -23.55
CA GLU A 25 8.16 -7.05 -24.05
C GLU A 25 7.31 -8.28 -23.68
N ARG A 26 6.59 -8.22 -22.56
CA ARG A 26 5.71 -9.29 -22.07
C ARG A 26 4.29 -9.26 -22.64
N GLN A 27 3.97 -8.20 -23.38
CA GLN A 27 2.69 -7.94 -24.03
C GLN A 27 1.50 -7.90 -23.05
N TYR A 28 0.80 -6.77 -23.06
CA TYR A 28 -0.46 -6.56 -22.36
C TYR A 28 -1.42 -5.79 -23.28
N ASP A 29 -2.71 -5.91 -23.01
CA ASP A 29 -3.76 -5.29 -23.81
C ASP A 29 -4.20 -3.94 -23.21
N GLU A 30 -4.35 -3.88 -21.89
CA GLU A 30 -4.92 -2.74 -21.16
C GLU A 30 -4.18 -2.52 -19.83
N THR A 31 -4.25 -1.31 -19.27
CA THR A 31 -3.56 -0.95 -18.01
C THR A 31 -4.56 -0.68 -16.88
N LEU A 32 -4.23 -1.15 -15.67
CA LEU A 32 -4.92 -0.87 -14.42
C LEU A 32 -3.95 -0.18 -13.44
N VAL A 33 -4.39 0.92 -12.83
CA VAL A 33 -3.59 1.69 -11.86
C VAL A 33 -4.31 1.76 -10.51
N LEU A 34 -3.67 1.25 -9.46
CA LEU A 34 -4.28 1.02 -8.14
C LEU A 34 -3.97 2.13 -7.13
N GLY A 35 -3.60 3.31 -7.61
CA GLY A 35 -3.36 4.48 -6.77
C GLY A 35 -1.92 4.65 -6.32
N ASP A 36 -1.72 5.71 -5.54
CA ASP A 36 -0.43 6.24 -5.12
C ASP A 36 0.48 6.50 -6.32
N VAL A 37 -0.07 7.23 -7.29
CA VAL A 37 0.65 7.73 -8.46
C VAL A 37 1.75 8.70 -8.02
N VAL A 38 1.46 9.52 -7.02
CA VAL A 38 2.37 10.54 -6.48
C VAL A 38 2.77 10.30 -5.01
N GLY A 39 3.59 11.20 -4.47
CA GLY A 39 4.13 11.11 -3.11
C GLY A 39 5.50 10.44 -3.09
N TYR A 40 6.31 10.78 -2.09
CA TYR A 40 7.69 10.32 -1.87
C TYR A 40 8.74 10.66 -2.95
N GLY A 41 8.52 10.26 -4.21
CA GLY A 41 9.45 10.51 -5.31
C GLY A 41 9.44 11.94 -5.82
N ALA A 42 10.38 12.24 -6.71
CA ALA A 42 10.70 13.62 -7.11
C ALA A 42 10.08 14.06 -8.45
N ASP A 43 9.39 13.17 -9.17
CA ASP A 43 8.86 13.46 -10.51
C ASP A 43 7.32 13.34 -10.61
N PRO A 44 6.52 13.97 -9.72
CA PRO A 44 5.07 13.75 -9.71
C PRO A 44 4.38 14.17 -11.01
N ASN A 45 4.77 15.32 -11.60
CA ASN A 45 4.19 15.81 -12.85
C ASN A 45 4.52 14.89 -14.03
N ALA A 46 5.77 14.45 -14.17
CA ALA A 46 6.19 13.58 -15.27
C ALA A 46 5.56 12.18 -15.14
N VAL A 47 5.41 11.65 -13.92
CA VAL A 47 4.70 10.39 -13.68
C VAL A 47 3.22 10.51 -14.03
N ILE A 48 2.54 11.60 -13.66
CA ILE A 48 1.14 11.83 -14.05
C ILE A 48 1.01 11.87 -15.57
N GLN A 49 1.87 12.62 -16.27
CA GLN A 49 1.88 12.68 -17.73
C GLN A 49 2.07 11.29 -18.35
N ALA A 50 3.00 10.49 -17.82
CA ALA A 50 3.23 9.13 -18.29
C ALA A 50 1.99 8.24 -18.08
N ILE A 51 1.34 8.32 -16.91
CA ILE A 51 0.12 7.56 -16.62
C ILE A 51 -1.05 7.99 -17.50
N GLN A 52 -1.25 9.29 -17.72
CA GLN A 52 -2.27 9.80 -18.63
C GLN A 52 -2.03 9.31 -20.07
N ALA A 53 -0.78 9.28 -20.52
CA ALA A 53 -0.41 8.79 -21.85
C ALA A 53 -0.65 7.28 -22.03
N LEU A 54 -0.66 6.49 -20.95
CA LEU A 54 -1.04 5.07 -21.01
C LEU A 54 -2.53 4.87 -21.23
N ASN A 55 -3.36 5.88 -20.96
CA ASN A 55 -4.83 5.81 -21.03
C ASN A 55 -5.37 4.54 -20.34
N PRO A 56 -5.17 4.39 -19.02
CA PRO A 56 -5.53 3.17 -18.31
C PRO A 56 -7.04 2.88 -18.43
N LEU A 57 -7.38 1.62 -18.61
CA LEU A 57 -8.76 1.15 -18.64
C LEU A 57 -9.49 1.48 -17.33
N ALA A 58 -8.79 1.34 -16.21
CA ALA A 58 -9.25 1.77 -14.91
C ALA A 58 -8.11 2.32 -14.06
N ILE A 59 -8.39 3.39 -13.33
CA ILE A 59 -7.50 4.00 -12.35
C ILE A 59 -8.31 4.38 -11.12
N ILE A 60 -7.76 4.13 -9.95
CA ILE A 60 -8.28 4.58 -8.66
C ILE A 60 -7.20 5.41 -7.94
N ARG A 61 -7.64 6.29 -7.04
CA ARG A 61 -6.72 7.05 -6.18
C ARG A 61 -6.18 6.19 -5.03
N GLY A 62 -4.99 6.55 -4.56
CA GLY A 62 -4.48 6.12 -3.26
C GLY A 62 -4.48 7.23 -2.22
N ASN A 63 -3.99 6.92 -1.01
CA ASN A 63 -3.98 7.89 0.09
C ASN A 63 -3.01 9.04 -0.16
N HIS A 64 -1.88 8.80 -0.83
CA HIS A 64 -0.95 9.87 -1.20
C HIS A 64 -1.55 10.79 -2.26
N ASP A 65 -2.32 10.25 -3.21
CA ASP A 65 -3.00 11.06 -4.23
C ASP A 65 -4.02 12.01 -3.57
N LYS A 66 -4.84 11.52 -2.64
CA LYS A 66 -5.81 12.32 -1.87
C LYS A 66 -5.15 13.48 -1.13
N VAL A 67 -4.07 13.20 -0.41
CA VAL A 67 -3.36 14.21 0.38
C VAL A 67 -2.62 15.21 -0.52
N ALA A 68 -1.98 14.72 -1.59
CA ALA A 68 -1.22 15.56 -2.52
C ALA A 68 -2.09 16.49 -3.36
N CYS A 69 -3.38 16.21 -3.53
CA CYS A 69 -4.32 17.13 -4.19
C CYS A 69 -5.14 18.00 -3.22
N GLY A 70 -5.12 17.67 -1.92
CA GLY A 70 -5.78 18.42 -0.85
C GLY A 70 -7.23 18.00 -0.59
N ILE A 71 -7.65 16.81 -1.05
CA ILE A 71 -8.92 16.19 -0.64
C ILE A 71 -8.88 15.83 0.84
N ASP A 72 -7.73 15.37 1.33
CA ASP A 72 -7.53 14.98 2.72
C ASP A 72 -6.29 15.63 3.34
N GLN A 73 -6.23 15.63 4.67
CA GLN A 73 -5.09 16.09 5.43
C GLN A 73 -4.14 14.94 5.75
N ALA A 74 -2.86 15.25 5.89
CA ALA A 74 -1.82 14.27 6.20
C ALA A 74 -1.78 13.88 7.70
N ASP A 75 -2.92 13.71 8.36
CA ASP A 75 -2.98 13.51 9.81
C ASP A 75 -2.64 12.06 10.23
N GLY A 76 -2.92 11.08 9.36
CA GLY A 76 -2.49 9.68 9.54
C GLY A 76 -1.05 9.40 9.05
N PHE A 77 -0.38 10.37 8.46
CA PHE A 77 0.92 10.17 7.83
C PHE A 77 2.05 10.30 8.87
N ASN A 78 3.06 9.43 8.77
CA ASN A 78 4.29 9.65 9.51
C ASN A 78 4.95 10.98 9.06
N PRO A 79 5.80 11.61 9.89
CA PRO A 79 6.37 12.93 9.57
C PRO A 79 7.09 13.02 8.22
N VAL A 80 7.76 11.94 7.80
CA VAL A 80 8.47 11.88 6.52
C VAL A 80 7.46 11.87 5.36
N ALA A 81 6.44 11.02 5.44
CA ALA A 81 5.37 10.95 4.45
C ALA A 81 4.59 12.27 4.36
N LYS A 82 4.29 12.90 5.49
CA LYS A 82 3.62 14.21 5.57
C LYS A 82 4.45 15.30 4.88
N SER A 83 5.76 15.34 5.13
CA SER A 83 6.66 16.29 4.46
C SER A 83 6.71 16.07 2.95
N ALA A 84 6.77 14.82 2.49
CA ALA A 84 6.80 14.50 1.07
C ALA A 84 5.48 14.82 0.36
N ALA A 85 4.35 14.51 0.99
CA ALA A 85 3.03 14.84 0.46
C ALA A 85 2.82 16.36 0.36
N ARG A 86 3.30 17.12 1.36
CA ARG A 86 3.29 18.58 1.31
C ARG A 86 4.15 19.13 0.18
N TRP A 87 5.37 18.63 0.03
CA TRP A 87 6.24 19.00 -1.08
C TRP A 87 5.57 18.69 -2.43
N THR A 88 4.97 17.50 -2.56
CA THR A 88 4.25 17.09 -3.79
C THR A 88 3.12 18.06 -4.12
N LEU A 89 2.29 18.41 -3.13
CA LEU A 89 1.21 19.40 -3.27
C LEU A 89 1.72 20.76 -3.76
N ASP A 90 2.90 21.19 -3.29
CA ASP A 90 3.47 22.50 -3.62
C ASP A 90 4.11 22.53 -5.04
N VAL A 91 4.56 21.40 -5.59
CA VAL A 91 5.20 21.31 -6.92
C VAL A 91 4.28 20.81 -8.03
N LEU A 92 3.12 20.25 -7.70
CA LEU A 92 2.16 19.79 -8.69
C LEU A 92 1.66 20.95 -9.55
N GLU A 93 1.68 20.75 -10.86
CA GLU A 93 1.05 21.69 -11.79
C GLU A 93 -0.47 21.72 -11.54
N PRO A 94 -1.14 22.87 -11.69
CA PRO A 94 -2.57 23.00 -11.37
C PRO A 94 -3.45 21.97 -12.09
N GLU A 95 -3.14 21.66 -13.34
CA GLU A 95 -3.86 20.69 -14.18
C GLU A 95 -3.71 19.26 -13.64
N HIS A 96 -2.50 18.87 -13.26
CA HIS A 96 -2.23 17.57 -12.64
C HIS A 96 -2.88 17.45 -11.26
N ARG A 97 -2.87 18.54 -10.48
CA ARG A 97 -3.55 18.57 -9.19
C ARG A 97 -5.06 18.39 -9.36
N GLN A 98 -5.67 19.08 -10.32
CA GLN A 98 -7.09 18.91 -10.62
C GLN A 98 -7.37 17.47 -11.05
N TRP A 99 -6.55 16.91 -11.95
CA TRP A 99 -6.70 15.53 -12.39
C TRP A 99 -6.68 14.53 -11.22
N LEU A 100 -5.77 14.70 -10.25
CA LEU A 100 -5.76 13.87 -9.03
C LEU A 100 -7.05 13.97 -8.22
N THR A 101 -7.69 15.15 -8.17
CA THR A 101 -8.98 15.30 -7.45
C THR A 101 -10.14 14.57 -8.12
N GLU A 102 -10.01 14.27 -9.41
CA GLU A 102 -11.03 13.60 -10.22
C GLU A 102 -10.88 12.07 -10.21
N LEU A 103 -9.76 11.54 -9.69
CA LEU A 103 -9.56 10.10 -9.58
C LEU A 103 -10.61 9.45 -8.66
N PRO A 104 -11.24 8.35 -9.10
CA PRO A 104 -12.28 7.69 -8.31
C PRO A 104 -11.68 6.98 -7.09
N GLU A 105 -12.48 6.90 -6.04
CA GLU A 105 -12.26 6.03 -4.90
C GLU A 105 -12.53 4.56 -5.27
N GLY A 106 -11.73 3.66 -4.72
CA GLY A 106 -11.96 2.21 -4.82
C GLY A 106 -12.91 1.69 -3.72
N PRO A 107 -13.36 0.42 -3.79
CA PRO A 107 -13.05 -0.55 -4.83
C PRO A 107 -13.79 -0.29 -6.15
N HIS A 108 -13.21 -0.73 -7.25
CA HIS A 108 -13.76 -0.62 -8.60
C HIS A 108 -13.78 -1.99 -9.29
N ASP A 109 -14.93 -2.39 -9.83
CA ASP A 109 -15.08 -3.63 -10.59
C ASP A 109 -14.71 -3.39 -12.05
N VAL A 110 -13.64 -4.04 -12.51
CA VAL A 110 -13.12 -3.89 -13.88
C VAL A 110 -13.88 -4.80 -14.85
N ASP A 111 -14.06 -6.06 -14.48
CA ASP A 111 -14.82 -7.04 -15.25
C ASP A 111 -15.41 -8.15 -14.35
N ASP A 112 -15.85 -9.26 -14.94
CA ASP A 112 -16.43 -10.38 -14.19
C ASP A 112 -15.46 -11.13 -13.29
N LEU A 113 -14.15 -10.99 -13.53
CA LEU A 113 -13.09 -11.62 -12.78
C LEU A 113 -12.39 -10.65 -11.81
N VAL A 114 -12.17 -9.40 -12.21
CA VAL A 114 -11.23 -8.48 -11.56
C VAL A 114 -11.93 -7.30 -10.88
N GLN A 115 -11.58 -7.08 -9.62
CA GLN A 115 -11.82 -5.86 -8.84
C GLN A 115 -10.48 -5.25 -8.43
N ILE A 116 -10.40 -3.93 -8.33
CA ILE A 116 -9.23 -3.20 -7.87
C ILE A 116 -9.57 -2.32 -6.65
N CYS A 117 -8.66 -2.20 -5.70
CA CYS A 117 -8.69 -1.23 -4.60
C CYS A 117 -7.27 -0.77 -4.27
N HIS A 118 -7.12 0.34 -3.52
CA HIS A 118 -5.79 0.79 -3.10
C HIS A 118 -5.38 0.08 -1.80
N GLY A 119 -6.02 0.41 -0.67
CA GLY A 119 -5.84 -0.29 0.60
C GLY A 119 -6.57 -1.63 0.68
N SER A 120 -7.89 -1.58 0.87
CA SER A 120 -8.73 -2.78 0.99
C SER A 120 -10.08 -2.59 0.31
N PRO A 121 -10.83 -3.67 -0.01
CA PRO A 121 -12.17 -3.57 -0.58
C PRO A 121 -13.24 -3.08 0.42
N PHE A 122 -12.90 -2.90 1.71
CA PHE A 122 -13.83 -2.36 2.73
C PHE A 122 -13.44 -0.98 3.26
N ASP A 123 -12.26 -0.49 2.93
CA ASP A 123 -11.67 0.78 3.38
C ASP A 123 -10.46 1.11 2.47
N GLU A 124 -10.47 2.26 1.79
CA GLU A 124 -9.44 2.64 0.80
C GLU A 124 -8.05 2.88 1.42
N ASP A 125 -7.94 3.09 2.74
CA ASP A 125 -6.69 3.38 3.45
C ASP A 125 -6.27 2.26 4.42
N ALA A 126 -7.02 1.16 4.49
CA ALA A 126 -6.67 0.05 5.38
C ALA A 126 -5.54 -0.81 4.79
N TYR A 127 -4.48 -1.00 5.57
CA TYR A 127 -3.44 -1.98 5.26
C TYR A 127 -3.90 -3.41 5.49
N ILE A 128 -3.50 -4.33 4.63
CA ILE A 128 -3.73 -5.77 4.81
C ILE A 128 -2.38 -6.46 5.02
N PHE A 129 -2.07 -6.82 6.27
CA PHE A 129 -0.84 -7.54 6.63
C PHE A 129 -1.10 -8.91 7.26
N ASP A 130 -2.28 -9.13 7.85
CA ASP A 130 -2.59 -10.37 8.55
C ASP A 130 -3.72 -11.16 7.88
N GLU A 131 -3.84 -12.42 8.32
CA GLU A 131 -4.82 -13.37 7.83
C GLU A 131 -6.27 -12.91 8.08
N LEU A 132 -6.54 -12.23 9.19
CA LEU A 132 -7.91 -11.83 9.54
C LEU A 132 -8.42 -10.78 8.55
N ASP A 133 -7.62 -9.75 8.29
CA ASP A 133 -7.94 -8.71 7.33
C ASP A 133 -7.97 -9.24 5.90
N ALA A 134 -7.05 -10.14 5.53
CA ALA A 134 -7.07 -10.79 4.22
C ALA A 134 -8.35 -11.62 3.99
N VAL A 135 -8.75 -12.44 4.97
CA VAL A 135 -10.00 -13.22 4.91
C VAL A 135 -11.22 -12.31 4.84
N ARG A 136 -11.22 -11.20 5.59
CA ARG A 136 -12.30 -10.20 5.53
C ARG A 136 -12.39 -9.59 4.14
N ALA A 137 -11.28 -9.12 3.58
CA ALA A 137 -11.19 -8.56 2.24
C ALA A 137 -11.71 -9.53 1.19
N LEU A 138 -11.23 -10.78 1.19
CA LEU A 138 -11.70 -11.83 0.27
C LEU A 138 -13.21 -12.07 0.36
N LYS A 139 -13.77 -12.04 1.57
CA LYS A 139 -15.22 -12.25 1.76
C LYS A 139 -16.04 -11.09 1.20
N VAL A 140 -15.61 -9.85 1.39
CA VAL A 140 -16.36 -8.67 0.91
C VAL A 140 -16.13 -8.33 -0.56
N SER A 141 -15.00 -8.75 -1.15
CA SER A 141 -14.73 -8.52 -2.58
C SER A 141 -15.86 -9.07 -3.45
N SER A 142 -16.32 -8.26 -4.40
CA SER A 142 -17.43 -8.62 -5.32
C SER A 142 -16.99 -9.60 -6.40
N ARG A 143 -15.69 -9.61 -6.74
CA ARG A 143 -15.11 -10.41 -7.83
C ARG A 143 -14.20 -11.54 -7.32
N PRO A 144 -13.94 -12.57 -8.14
CA PRO A 144 -13.03 -13.66 -7.75
C PRO A 144 -11.57 -13.24 -7.58
N LEU A 145 -11.11 -12.19 -8.26
CA LEU A 145 -9.80 -11.58 -8.05
C LEU A 145 -9.97 -10.14 -7.58
N CYS A 146 -9.38 -9.80 -6.43
CA CYS A 146 -9.20 -8.43 -5.97
C CYS A 146 -7.71 -8.09 -6.00
N LEU A 147 -7.32 -7.07 -6.74
CA LEU A 147 -5.96 -6.54 -6.76
C LEU A 147 -5.89 -5.33 -5.83
N PHE A 148 -4.83 -5.26 -5.02
CA PHE A 148 -4.62 -4.16 -4.08
C PHE A 148 -3.16 -3.69 -4.00
N GLY A 149 -2.93 -2.51 -3.44
CA GLY A 149 -1.62 -1.87 -3.29
C GLY A 149 -1.32 -1.53 -1.82
N HIS A 150 -0.83 -0.31 -1.59
CA HIS A 150 -0.72 0.38 -0.29
C HIS A 150 0.33 -0.18 0.69
N THR A 151 0.46 -1.50 0.79
CA THR A 151 1.46 -2.12 1.67
C THR A 151 2.88 -1.99 1.12
N HIS A 152 3.01 -2.01 -0.22
CA HIS A 152 4.26 -2.13 -0.99
C HIS A 152 4.97 -3.49 -0.83
N PHE A 153 4.27 -4.49 -0.29
CA PHE A 153 4.75 -5.86 -0.19
C PHE A 153 3.96 -6.71 -1.18
N PRO A 154 4.63 -7.35 -2.16
CA PRO A 154 3.99 -8.38 -2.96
C PRO A 154 3.41 -9.44 -2.03
N MET A 155 2.15 -9.80 -2.22
CA MET A 155 1.47 -10.76 -1.36
C MET A 155 0.33 -11.42 -2.11
N THR A 156 0.14 -12.71 -1.88
CA THR A 156 -0.98 -13.45 -2.46
C THR A 156 -1.74 -14.13 -1.35
N PHE A 157 -3.06 -13.97 -1.37
CA PHE A 157 -3.97 -14.67 -0.48
C PHE A 157 -5.00 -15.42 -1.32
N GLU A 158 -5.30 -16.64 -0.92
CA GLU A 158 -6.35 -17.45 -1.52
C GLU A 158 -7.35 -17.89 -0.45
N LEU A 159 -8.64 -17.73 -0.75
CA LEU A 159 -9.73 -18.33 0.01
C LEU A 159 -10.51 -19.29 -0.88
N SER A 160 -10.39 -20.58 -0.59
CA SER A 160 -11.20 -21.65 -1.16
C SER A 160 -12.28 -22.11 -0.17
N ALA A 161 -13.18 -23.00 -0.58
CA ALA A 161 -14.20 -23.54 0.32
C ALA A 161 -13.62 -24.36 1.49
N GLN A 162 -12.39 -24.85 1.37
CA GLN A 162 -11.76 -25.75 2.33
C GLN A 162 -10.63 -25.11 3.13
N LYS A 163 -9.97 -24.08 2.60
CA LYS A 163 -8.77 -23.48 3.21
C LYS A 163 -8.55 -22.03 2.82
N PHE A 164 -7.89 -21.32 3.73
CA PHE A 164 -7.17 -20.08 3.47
C PHE A 164 -5.68 -20.41 3.27
N ASP A 165 -5.03 -19.70 2.35
CA ASP A 165 -3.61 -19.84 2.04
C ASP A 165 -3.00 -18.46 1.79
N SER A 166 -1.73 -18.29 2.13
CA SER A 166 -0.98 -17.06 1.84
C SER A 166 0.42 -17.40 1.34
N SER A 167 0.92 -16.61 0.38
CA SER A 167 2.31 -16.75 -0.06
C SER A 167 2.93 -15.39 -0.37
N ASP A 168 4.19 -15.27 0.04
CA ASP A 168 5.08 -14.15 -0.21
C ASP A 168 5.91 -14.44 -1.48
N PRO A 169 5.64 -13.77 -2.61
CA PRO A 169 6.36 -13.98 -3.86
C PRO A 169 7.68 -13.20 -3.93
N SER A 170 8.10 -12.50 -2.86
CA SER A 170 9.29 -11.63 -2.87
C SER A 170 10.60 -12.36 -3.15
N ALA A 171 10.68 -13.68 -2.93
CA ALA A 171 11.89 -14.45 -3.14
C ALA A 171 12.25 -14.67 -4.63
N ALA A 172 11.30 -14.51 -5.55
CA ALA A 172 11.50 -14.78 -6.97
C ALA A 172 11.49 -13.48 -7.81
N ALA A 173 12.30 -13.45 -8.86
CA ALA A 173 12.26 -12.36 -9.85
C ALA A 173 10.95 -12.36 -10.66
N GLU A 174 10.36 -13.53 -10.82
CA GLU A 174 9.09 -13.74 -11.50
C GLU A 174 8.31 -14.81 -10.74
N THR A 175 7.03 -14.54 -10.46
CA THR A 175 6.12 -15.49 -9.84
C THR A 175 4.87 -15.64 -10.70
N ARG A 176 4.48 -16.88 -10.99
CA ARG A 176 3.27 -17.20 -11.73
C ARG A 176 2.27 -17.94 -10.86
N LEU A 177 1.07 -17.39 -10.73
CA LEU A 177 -0.04 -17.96 -9.97
C LEU A 177 -1.18 -18.34 -10.91
N GLN A 178 -1.50 -19.63 -10.96
CA GLN A 178 -2.68 -20.14 -11.65
C GLN A 178 -3.87 -20.13 -10.70
N MET A 179 -4.88 -19.31 -11.00
CA MET A 179 -6.09 -19.23 -10.18
C MET A 179 -7.01 -20.43 -10.44
N ARG A 180 -7.59 -20.94 -9.35
CA ARG A 180 -8.57 -22.03 -9.38
C ARG A 180 -9.99 -21.49 -9.47
N ILE A 181 -10.83 -22.19 -10.24
CA ILE A 181 -12.27 -21.90 -10.29
C ILE A 181 -12.89 -22.21 -8.92
N GLY A 182 -13.72 -21.30 -8.41
CA GLY A 182 -14.39 -21.44 -7.11
C GLY A 182 -13.59 -20.91 -5.92
N SER A 183 -12.34 -20.49 -6.11
CA SER A 183 -11.55 -19.75 -5.12
C SER A 183 -11.68 -18.24 -5.34
N LYS A 184 -11.48 -17.48 -4.27
CA LYS A 184 -11.22 -16.03 -4.32
C LYS A 184 -9.75 -15.74 -4.05
N TYR A 185 -9.23 -14.72 -4.71
CA TYR A 185 -7.85 -14.28 -4.60
C TYR A 185 -7.78 -12.79 -4.27
N LEU A 186 -6.83 -12.45 -3.40
CA LEU A 186 -6.47 -11.08 -3.07
C LEU A 186 -4.97 -10.97 -3.30
N ILE A 187 -4.55 -10.13 -4.24
CA ILE A 187 -3.17 -10.10 -4.72
C ILE A 187 -2.63 -8.67 -4.73
N ASN A 188 -1.48 -8.49 -4.11
CA ASN A 188 -0.68 -7.30 -4.17
C ASN A 188 0.52 -7.54 -5.11
N PRO A 189 0.69 -6.74 -6.18
CA PRO A 189 1.83 -6.90 -7.07
C PRO A 189 3.14 -6.34 -6.49
N GLY A 190 3.10 -5.68 -5.33
CA GLY A 190 4.21 -4.93 -4.75
C GLY A 190 4.08 -3.45 -5.03
N SER A 191 5.21 -2.72 -5.04
CA SER A 191 5.25 -1.30 -5.38
C SER A 191 6.18 -1.06 -6.56
N VAL A 192 5.74 -0.23 -7.50
CA VAL A 192 6.58 0.23 -8.60
C VAL A 192 7.69 1.13 -8.04
N GLY A 193 7.35 2.15 -7.27
CA GLY A 193 8.28 3.23 -6.95
C GLY A 193 8.94 3.19 -5.58
N GLN A 194 8.42 2.39 -4.64
CA GLN A 194 8.94 2.32 -3.28
C GLN A 194 8.71 0.94 -2.65
N PRO A 195 9.30 -0.16 -3.18
CA PRO A 195 9.19 -1.48 -2.57
C PRO A 195 9.67 -1.49 -1.11
N ARG A 196 9.01 -2.28 -0.26
CA ARG A 196 9.26 -2.31 1.20
C ARG A 196 9.61 -3.69 1.74
N ASP A 197 9.98 -4.63 0.89
CA ASP A 197 10.15 -6.03 1.27
C ASP A 197 11.60 -6.53 1.32
N GLY A 198 12.55 -5.60 1.24
CA GLY A 198 13.99 -5.86 1.23
C GLY A 198 14.59 -6.04 -0.15
N ASP A 199 13.79 -5.87 -1.21
CA ASP A 199 14.25 -5.87 -2.60
C ASP A 199 14.05 -4.48 -3.21
N ALA A 200 15.13 -3.87 -3.69
CA ALA A 200 15.10 -2.54 -4.29
C ALA A 200 14.46 -2.50 -5.68
N ARG A 201 14.25 -3.67 -6.33
CA ARG A 201 13.66 -3.75 -7.67
C ARG A 201 12.19 -3.33 -7.65
N ALA A 202 11.79 -2.56 -8.66
CA ALA A 202 10.40 -2.19 -8.89
C ALA A 202 9.56 -3.45 -9.10
N ALA A 203 8.31 -3.43 -8.62
CA ALA A 203 7.39 -4.55 -8.71
C ALA A 203 6.10 -4.17 -9.43
N TYR A 204 5.59 -5.07 -10.28
CA TYR A 204 4.32 -4.92 -10.99
C TYR A 204 3.73 -6.29 -11.33
N GLY A 205 2.51 -6.33 -11.88
CA GLY A 205 1.88 -7.58 -12.30
C GLY A 205 1.24 -7.56 -13.69
N ILE A 206 1.04 -8.73 -14.27
CA ILE A 206 0.18 -8.96 -15.43
C ILE A 206 -0.91 -9.97 -15.06
N VAL A 207 -2.17 -9.64 -15.34
CA VAL A 207 -3.31 -10.54 -15.14
C VAL A 207 -3.86 -10.96 -16.50
N ASP A 208 -3.74 -12.25 -16.80
CA ASP A 208 -4.39 -12.85 -17.96
C ASP A 208 -5.74 -13.45 -17.54
N THR A 209 -6.83 -12.74 -17.84
CA THR A 209 -8.18 -13.19 -17.46
C THR A 209 -8.66 -14.38 -18.26
N SER A 210 -8.13 -14.60 -19.47
CA SER A 210 -8.48 -15.74 -20.31
C SER A 210 -7.86 -17.03 -19.79
N GLN A 211 -6.63 -16.94 -19.28
CA GLN A 211 -5.92 -18.05 -18.67
C GLN A 211 -6.13 -18.13 -17.15
N ARG A 212 -6.81 -17.15 -16.53
CA ARG A 212 -6.94 -17.02 -15.06
C ARG A 212 -5.58 -17.11 -14.36
N CYS A 213 -4.61 -16.37 -14.90
CA CYS A 213 -3.23 -16.40 -14.46
C CYS A 213 -2.79 -15.01 -14.02
N VAL A 214 -2.07 -14.94 -12.91
CA VAL A 214 -1.43 -13.70 -12.44
C VAL A 214 0.07 -13.91 -12.42
N GLU A 215 0.79 -13.01 -13.07
CA GLU A 215 2.25 -13.01 -13.18
C GLU A 215 2.77 -11.77 -12.46
N LEU A 216 3.70 -11.94 -11.52
CA LEU A 216 4.28 -10.85 -10.72
C LEU A 216 5.76 -10.76 -11.05
N PHE A 217 6.25 -9.54 -11.28
CA PHE A 217 7.59 -9.30 -11.81
C PHE A 217 8.38 -8.34 -10.95
N ARG A 218 9.71 -8.52 -10.96
CA ARG A 218 10.68 -7.57 -10.42
C ARG A 218 11.60 -7.05 -11.50
N VAL A 219 11.72 -5.73 -11.57
CA VAL A 219 12.53 -5.04 -12.58
C VAL A 219 13.56 -4.14 -11.91
N ALA A 220 14.81 -4.31 -12.32
CA ALA A 220 15.87 -3.39 -11.92
C ALA A 220 15.68 -2.05 -12.65
N TYR A 221 15.85 -0.96 -11.93
CA TYR A 221 15.84 0.40 -12.47
C TYR A 221 17.04 1.18 -11.94
N ARG A 222 17.22 2.41 -12.43
CA ARG A 222 18.34 3.26 -12.06
C ARG A 222 18.08 3.95 -10.72
N VAL A 223 18.18 3.19 -9.63
CA VAL A 223 17.94 3.65 -8.25
C VAL A 223 18.72 4.92 -7.93
N GLU A 224 19.99 4.99 -8.34
CA GLU A 224 20.87 6.12 -8.03
C GLU A 224 20.39 7.43 -8.66
N VAL A 225 19.72 7.34 -9.82
CA VAL A 225 19.14 8.52 -10.50
C VAL A 225 17.92 9.00 -9.73
N ALA A 226 17.01 8.11 -9.36
CA ALA A 226 15.84 8.45 -8.54
C ALA A 226 16.27 9.05 -7.19
N GLN A 227 17.29 8.47 -6.54
CA GLN A 227 17.87 9.00 -5.30
C GLN A 227 18.42 10.41 -5.47
N ALA A 228 19.20 10.65 -6.52
CA ALA A 228 19.78 11.96 -6.80
C ALA A 228 18.70 13.03 -7.01
N LYS A 229 17.60 12.68 -7.67
CA LYS A 229 16.45 13.58 -7.85
C LYS A 229 15.74 13.89 -6.53
N VAL A 230 15.47 12.87 -5.69
CA VAL A 230 14.89 13.07 -4.36
C VAL A 230 15.73 14.04 -3.52
N ILE A 231 17.05 13.86 -3.50
CA ILE A 231 17.96 14.75 -2.77
C ILE A 231 17.94 16.16 -3.37
N SER A 232 18.03 16.27 -4.69
CA SER A 232 18.06 17.57 -5.40
C SER A 232 16.76 18.37 -5.23
N ALA A 233 15.63 17.67 -5.08
CA ALA A 233 14.31 18.27 -4.82
C ALA A 233 14.15 18.82 -3.40
N GLY A 234 15.10 18.54 -2.49
CA GLY A 234 15.02 18.92 -1.07
C GLY A 234 14.06 18.05 -0.26
N LEU A 235 13.69 16.87 -0.78
CA LEU A 235 12.91 15.89 -0.04
C LEU A 235 13.77 15.24 1.07
N PRO A 236 13.15 14.69 2.14
CA PRO A 236 13.89 14.02 3.20
C PRO A 236 14.82 12.93 2.68
N GLU A 237 16.13 12.99 3.02
CA GLU A 237 17.15 12.07 2.52
C GLU A 237 16.84 10.59 2.79
N VAL A 238 16.11 10.29 3.88
CA VAL A 238 15.67 8.93 4.19
C VAL A 238 14.81 8.31 3.09
N LEU A 239 14.08 9.12 2.32
CA LEU A 239 13.31 8.64 1.18
C LEU A 239 14.22 8.15 0.05
N ALA A 240 15.32 8.85 -0.21
CA ALA A 240 16.33 8.38 -1.16
C ALA A 240 16.99 7.09 -0.65
N GLN A 241 17.41 7.06 0.62
CA GLN A 241 18.08 5.89 1.21
C GLN A 241 17.21 4.62 1.13
N ARG A 242 15.91 4.76 1.35
CA ARG A 242 14.93 3.65 1.26
C ARG A 242 14.90 2.96 -0.09
N LEU A 243 15.08 3.70 -1.19
CA LEU A 243 15.02 3.15 -2.55
C LEU A 243 16.10 2.08 -2.79
N ALA A 244 17.32 2.27 -2.25
CA ALA A 244 18.40 1.30 -2.39
C ALA A 244 18.28 0.09 -1.47
N LEU A 245 17.53 0.21 -0.37
CA LEU A 245 17.36 -0.86 0.61
C LEU A 245 16.11 -1.70 0.36
N GLY A 246 15.11 -1.15 -0.36
CA GLY A 246 13.76 -1.70 -0.37
C GLY A 246 13.20 -1.83 1.05
N GLU A 247 13.49 -0.86 1.93
CA GLU A 247 13.49 -1.03 3.39
C GLU A 247 12.31 -1.86 3.94
N ARG A 248 12.64 -3.02 4.51
CA ARG A 248 11.71 -3.81 5.33
C ARG A 248 11.40 -3.04 6.60
N SER A 249 10.23 -2.39 6.63
CA SER A 249 9.79 -1.71 7.85
C SER A 249 9.75 -2.74 8.98
N ARG A 250 10.49 -2.49 10.07
CA ARG A 250 10.63 -3.42 11.22
C ARG A 250 9.29 -3.77 11.88
N SER A 251 8.22 -3.04 11.55
CA SER A 251 6.85 -3.33 11.98
C SER A 251 6.23 -4.57 11.30
N VAL A 252 6.85 -5.11 10.25
CA VAL A 252 6.35 -6.24 9.45
C VAL A 252 7.20 -7.50 9.71
N GLU A 253 7.46 -7.83 10.98
CA GLU A 253 7.87 -9.19 11.36
C GLU A 253 6.62 -10.04 11.62
N TYR A 254 5.91 -10.43 10.56
CA TYR A 254 4.80 -11.36 10.67
C TYR A 254 5.28 -12.80 10.47
N GLY A 255 5.30 -13.57 11.56
CA GLY A 255 4.49 -14.79 11.73
C GLY A 255 4.47 -15.92 10.69
N VAL A 256 5.31 -15.96 9.65
CA VAL A 256 5.36 -17.11 8.73
C VAL A 256 6.10 -18.27 9.40
N ARG A 257 5.38 -19.05 10.22
CA ARG A 257 5.80 -20.44 10.46
C ARG A 257 5.40 -21.25 9.23
N SER A 258 6.35 -21.40 8.31
CA SER A 258 6.25 -22.43 7.26
C SER A 258 5.99 -23.78 7.93
N THR A 259 4.83 -24.40 7.66
CA THR A 259 4.51 -25.75 8.14
C THR A 259 5.08 -26.85 7.25
N HIS A 260 5.91 -26.53 6.27
CA HIS A 260 6.59 -27.50 5.42
C HIS A 260 8.10 -27.23 5.33
N SER A 261 8.82 -27.61 6.39
CA SER A 261 10.23 -28.00 6.25
C SER A 261 10.29 -29.50 5.90
N PRO A 262 10.87 -29.91 4.77
CA PRO A 262 11.37 -31.27 4.66
C PRO A 262 12.51 -31.43 5.68
N ALA A 263 12.48 -32.50 6.47
CA ALA A 263 13.52 -32.80 7.43
C ALA A 263 14.88 -32.88 6.71
N LEU A 264 15.78 -31.93 7.00
CA LEU A 264 17.17 -32.01 6.59
C LEU A 264 17.83 -33.20 7.31
N PRO A 265 18.61 -34.05 6.62
CA PRO A 265 19.38 -35.09 7.30
C PRO A 265 20.45 -34.45 8.20
N ALA A 266 20.65 -35.04 9.38
CA ALA A 266 21.61 -34.58 10.36
C ALA A 266 23.03 -34.54 9.77
N LEU A 267 23.63 -33.35 9.72
CA LEU A 267 25.05 -33.18 9.42
C LEU A 267 25.90 -33.72 10.59
N PRO A 268 27.03 -34.39 10.33
CA PRO A 268 27.91 -34.87 11.38
C PRO A 268 28.59 -33.70 12.10
N ALA A 269 28.79 -33.86 13.42
CA ALA A 269 29.37 -32.84 14.28
C ALA A 269 30.80 -32.46 13.83
N LEU A 270 31.02 -31.16 13.64
CA LEU A 270 32.36 -30.61 13.44
C LEU A 270 33.16 -30.66 14.77
N PRO A 271 34.48 -30.94 14.73
CA PRO A 271 35.31 -30.98 15.93
C PRO A 271 35.50 -29.57 16.52
N ALA A 272 35.62 -29.52 17.85
CA ALA A 272 35.77 -28.28 18.62
C ALA A 272 37.06 -27.51 18.24
N PRO A 273 37.02 -26.17 18.20
CA PRO A 273 38.19 -25.36 17.91
C PRO A 273 39.21 -25.40 19.08
N PRO A 274 40.50 -25.20 18.80
CA PRO A 274 41.54 -25.20 19.83
C PRO A 274 41.44 -23.96 20.72
N VAL A 275 41.68 -24.17 22.02
CA VAL A 275 41.73 -23.13 23.05
C VAL A 275 43.03 -22.34 22.93
N LEU A 276 42.92 -21.04 22.66
CA LEU A 276 44.06 -20.10 22.71
C LEU A 276 44.31 -19.65 24.16
N PRO A 277 45.58 -19.47 24.59
CA PRO A 277 45.89 -18.95 25.91
C PRO A 277 45.58 -17.44 26.00
N GLY A 278 44.91 -17.03 27.07
CA GLY A 278 44.47 -15.66 27.30
C GLY A 278 45.63 -14.68 27.57
N PRO A 279 45.47 -13.39 27.24
CA PRO A 279 46.49 -12.39 27.49
C PRO A 279 46.52 -11.96 28.97
N THR A 280 47.75 -11.76 29.45
CA THR A 280 48.11 -11.20 30.76
C THR A 280 47.68 -9.74 30.89
N ARG A 281 47.14 -9.37 32.05
CA ARG A 281 46.78 -7.99 32.42
C ARG A 281 48.03 -7.09 32.47
N PRO A 282 47.90 -5.83 32.03
CA PRO A 282 48.63 -4.73 32.64
C PRO A 282 47.71 -3.77 33.41
N SER A 283 48.39 -3.02 34.26
CA SER A 283 47.97 -2.24 35.42
C SER A 283 47.18 -0.96 35.15
N ARG A 284 46.28 -0.67 36.12
CA ARG A 284 45.78 0.63 36.61
C ARG A 284 46.15 1.88 35.80
N PHE A 285 45.14 2.52 35.21
CA PHE A 285 45.14 3.96 34.95
C PHE A 285 44.00 4.64 35.72
N ALA A 286 44.34 5.75 36.36
CA ALA A 286 43.49 6.56 37.21
C ALA A 286 42.46 7.35 36.39
N PHE A 287 41.20 7.34 36.85
CA PHE A 287 40.14 8.21 36.35
C PHE A 287 40.34 9.64 36.90
N LEU A 288 40.43 10.62 36.01
CA LEU A 288 40.26 12.04 36.33
C LEU A 288 38.76 12.40 36.26
N PRO A 289 38.22 13.21 37.21
CA PRO A 289 36.83 13.68 37.15
C PRO A 289 36.65 14.85 36.17
N PRO A 290 35.44 15.07 35.63
CA PRO A 290 35.14 16.14 34.67
C PRO A 290 35.10 17.54 35.33
N PRO A 291 35.32 18.63 34.56
CA PRO A 291 35.39 19.98 35.10
C PRO A 291 34.00 20.60 35.36
N GLU A 292 33.91 21.40 36.42
CA GLU A 292 32.74 22.17 36.84
C GLU A 292 32.44 23.34 35.89
N PHE A 293 31.19 23.48 35.46
CA PHE A 293 30.71 24.68 34.75
C PHE A 293 30.30 25.78 35.75
N ARG A 294 31.02 26.90 35.71
CA ARG A 294 30.69 28.14 36.43
C ARG A 294 29.40 28.77 35.89
N ARG A 295 28.47 29.06 36.80
CA ARG A 295 27.27 29.88 36.58
C ARG A 295 27.65 31.33 36.23
N ILE A 296 27.23 31.80 35.05
CA ILE A 296 27.24 33.22 34.71
C ILE A 296 25.92 33.85 35.21
N ARG A 297 26.05 34.83 36.12
CA ARG A 297 24.97 35.76 36.50
C ARG A 297 24.85 36.81 35.39
N VAL A 298 23.64 37.01 34.85
CA VAL A 298 23.30 38.21 34.09
C VAL A 298 22.23 38.99 34.85
N ALA A 299 22.46 40.30 34.93
CA ALA A 299 21.76 41.28 35.75
C ALA A 299 20.33 41.58 35.26
N ARG A 300 19.48 41.98 36.21
CA ARG A 300 18.13 42.51 35.97
C ARG A 300 18.21 43.95 35.43
N GLY A 301 17.37 44.27 34.45
CA GLY A 301 17.15 45.64 33.97
C GLY A 301 15.82 45.80 33.21
N THR A 302 14.83 46.33 33.94
CA THR A 302 13.67 47.17 33.54
C THR A 302 12.60 46.68 32.53
N ARG A 303 11.36 46.69 33.04
CA ARG A 303 10.04 46.55 32.41
C ARG A 303 9.66 47.72 31.51
N THR A 304 8.81 47.44 30.50
CA THR A 304 7.58 48.15 30.06
C THR A 304 6.78 47.14 29.21
N GLU A 305 5.71 46.50 29.71
CA GLU A 305 4.26 46.78 29.51
C GLU A 305 3.88 46.99 28.02
N HIS A 306 2.91 46.30 27.36
CA HIS A 306 1.71 45.52 27.75
C HIS A 306 1.13 44.76 26.49
N PRO A 307 -0.03 44.06 26.54
CA PRO A 307 -0.23 42.60 26.68
C PRO A 307 -0.58 41.80 25.40
N ALA A 308 -0.41 40.48 25.46
CA ALA A 308 -1.17 39.50 24.68
C ALA A 308 -1.65 38.37 25.59
N ASP A 309 -2.97 38.16 25.52
CA ASP A 309 -3.78 36.95 25.58
C ASP A 309 -3.59 35.83 26.63
N TYR A 310 -4.77 35.42 27.08
CA TYR A 310 -5.11 34.48 28.11
C TYR A 310 -4.75 33.04 27.77
N ASP A 311 -4.35 32.33 28.82
CA ASP A 311 -4.03 30.93 28.88
C ASP A 311 -5.21 30.09 29.41
N THR A 312 -5.15 28.80 29.04
CA THR A 312 -5.65 27.59 29.70
C THR A 312 -7.10 27.44 30.20
N ASN A 313 -7.70 26.29 29.86
CA ASN A 313 -7.96 25.30 30.92
C ASN A 313 -8.07 23.84 30.44
N GLN A 314 -7.51 22.96 31.27
CA GLN A 314 -7.57 21.49 31.24
C GLN A 314 -8.82 20.96 31.97
N GLN A 315 -8.93 19.61 31.97
CA GLN A 315 -9.77 18.73 32.83
C GLN A 315 -11.17 18.43 32.27
N ASN A 316 -11.64 17.17 32.19
CA ASN A 316 -11.65 16.19 33.27
C ASN A 316 -11.73 14.70 32.82
N ARG A 317 -11.34 13.80 33.73
CA ARG A 317 -11.51 12.33 33.70
C ARG A 317 -12.83 11.88 34.37
N ARG A 318 -13.36 10.74 33.89
CA ARG A 318 -14.07 9.62 34.56
C ARG A 318 -15.28 9.91 35.47
N ASP A 319 -16.39 9.18 35.25
CA ASP A 319 -16.99 8.26 36.24
C ASP A 319 -18.06 7.33 35.60
N GLU A 320 -18.23 6.17 36.22
CA GLU A 320 -18.99 4.97 35.82
C GLU A 320 -20.48 4.98 36.25
N ASP A 321 -21.24 4.05 35.64
CA ASP A 321 -22.42 3.31 36.11
C ASP A 321 -23.69 4.02 36.62
N GLU A 322 -24.79 3.84 35.88
CA GLU A 322 -26.04 3.24 36.39
C GLU A 322 -27.06 2.98 35.23
N MET A 323 -27.34 1.70 34.96
CA MET A 323 -28.59 1.21 34.35
C MET A 323 -29.68 1.17 35.44
N PRO A 324 -31.03 1.14 35.19
CA PRO A 324 -31.58 0.19 34.24
C PRO A 324 -33.04 0.39 33.68
N ARG A 325 -33.40 -0.50 32.73
CA ARG A 325 -34.76 -1.06 32.43
C ARG A 325 -35.83 -0.17 31.73
N ARG A 326 -36.29 -0.58 30.54
CA ARG A 326 -37.52 -1.41 30.29
C ARG A 326 -38.06 -1.28 28.83
N HIS A 327 -38.19 -2.45 28.21
CA HIS A 327 -39.38 -2.97 27.50
C HIS A 327 -39.86 -2.49 26.11
N ARG A 328 -40.10 -3.53 25.29
CA ARG A 328 -41.17 -3.77 24.29
C ARG A 328 -40.88 -3.49 22.80
N ARG A 329 -40.53 -4.56 22.08
CA ARG A 329 -41.25 -5.00 20.85
C ARG A 329 -42.40 -5.95 21.28
N PRO A 330 -43.36 -6.43 20.45
CA PRO A 330 -43.45 -6.42 18.96
C PRO A 330 -44.88 -6.23 18.37
N ALA A 331 -45.04 -6.56 17.07
CA ALA A 331 -46.24 -6.97 16.31
C ALA A 331 -47.11 -5.84 15.70
N ALA A 332 -47.77 -5.97 14.55
CA ALA A 332 -47.86 -6.95 13.45
C ALA A 332 -48.74 -6.36 12.32
N ASP A 333 -48.73 -7.03 11.16
CA ASP A 333 -49.78 -7.11 10.13
C ASP A 333 -50.22 -5.86 9.35
N ARG A 334 -50.12 -5.90 8.01
CA ARG A 334 -51.18 -6.48 7.17
C ARG A 334 -50.79 -6.63 5.69
N CYS A 335 -51.15 -7.80 5.21
CA CYS A 335 -51.29 -8.23 3.82
C CYS A 335 -52.35 -7.39 3.07
N SER A 336 -52.11 -7.07 1.80
CA SER A 336 -53.16 -7.15 0.78
C SER A 336 -52.56 -7.30 -0.63
N SER A 337 -53.01 -8.37 -1.27
CA SER A 337 -52.84 -8.78 -2.65
C SER A 337 -53.67 -7.94 -3.62
N VAL A 338 -53.17 -7.68 -4.83
CA VAL A 338 -53.99 -7.70 -6.06
C VAL A 338 -53.18 -8.33 -7.20
N ARG A 339 -53.89 -9.19 -7.94
CA ARG A 339 -53.46 -10.09 -9.01
C ARG A 339 -54.00 -9.59 -10.37
N ILE A 340 -53.22 -9.85 -11.42
CA ILE A 340 -53.61 -10.28 -12.80
C ILE A 340 -54.18 -9.25 -13.80
N SER A 341 -53.50 -9.12 -14.95
CA SER A 341 -53.94 -9.51 -16.32
C SER A 341 -53.00 -8.83 -17.35
N ALA A 342 -52.19 -9.48 -18.21
CA ALA A 342 -52.38 -10.50 -19.26
C ALA A 342 -53.14 -10.03 -20.52
N SER A 343 -52.41 -9.72 -21.61
CA SER A 343 -52.83 -9.80 -23.03
C SER A 343 -51.59 -9.50 -23.91
N THR A 344 -50.91 -10.50 -24.48
CA THR A 344 -51.14 -11.13 -25.81
C THR A 344 -51.23 -10.14 -26.98
N VAL A 345 -50.16 -10.02 -27.78
CA VAL A 345 -50.26 -9.89 -29.24
C VAL A 345 -49.16 -10.72 -29.91
N LEU A 346 -49.60 -11.77 -30.58
CA LEU A 346 -48.87 -12.61 -31.52
C LEU A 346 -49.26 -12.14 -32.93
N ARG A 347 -48.33 -11.64 -33.76
CA ARG A 347 -48.51 -11.61 -35.23
C ARG A 347 -47.21 -11.93 -35.99
N ARG A 348 -47.23 -13.17 -36.47
CA ARG A 348 -46.66 -13.84 -37.64
C ARG A 348 -46.32 -13.02 -38.92
N ARG A 349 -45.35 -13.61 -39.68
CA ARG A 349 -45.05 -13.62 -41.15
C ARG A 349 -44.21 -12.45 -41.70
N GLN A 350 -43.29 -12.59 -42.67
CA GLN A 350 -42.80 -13.65 -43.56
C GLN A 350 -41.51 -13.16 -44.27
N ILE A 351 -40.55 -14.08 -44.51
CA ILE A 351 -39.76 -14.34 -45.74
C ILE A 351 -39.38 -13.14 -46.66
N VAL A 352 -38.08 -12.99 -47.00
CA VAL A 352 -37.53 -12.98 -48.39
C VAL A 352 -36.01 -13.22 -48.37
N HIS A 353 -35.57 -14.16 -49.21
CA HIS A 353 -34.19 -14.39 -49.66
C HIS A 353 -33.61 -13.21 -50.47
N ARG A 354 -32.34 -12.86 -50.22
CA ARG A 354 -31.29 -12.87 -51.25
C ARG A 354 -29.91 -12.80 -50.63
#